data_AF-A0A3B3BY40-F1
#
_entry.id   AF-A0A3B3BY40-F1
#
_cell.length_a   1.000
_cell.length_b   1.000
_cell.length_c   1.000
_cell.angle_alpha   90.00
_cell.angle_beta   90.00
_cell.angle_gamma   90.00
#
_symmetry.space_group_name_H-M   'P 1'
#
loop_
_entity.id
_entity.type
_entity.pdbx_description
1 polymer ?
#
loop_
_entity_poly.entity_id
_entity_poly.type
_entity_poly.pdbx_seq_one_letter_code
_entity_poly.pdbx_strand_id
1 'polypeptide(L)'
;IVFNNSIVDLSTISFHSFPVDASVRAEWMVRVRREDFTPSKTSRVCSRHFQKGDFVNNPGKLRKLKKGAIPTLFSWNDFQIPSSDCRALYLSCPLTWL
;
A
#
# COMPACT_ATOMS: atom_id res chain seq x y z
N ILE A 1 19.97 -15.58 22.57
CA ILE A 1 18.69 -14.83 22.70
C ILE A 1 18.22 -14.53 21.29
N VAL A 2 17.03 -15.00 20.97
CA VAL A 2 16.47 -15.12 19.62
C VAL A 2 16.24 -13.71 19.06
N PHE A 3 16.93 -13.32 17.97
CA PHE A 3 16.51 -12.14 17.22
C PHE A 3 15.27 -12.53 16.42
N ASN A 4 14.12 -12.19 16.99
CA ASN A 4 12.78 -12.45 16.46
C ASN A 4 12.68 -12.01 14.99
N ASN A 5 12.40 -13.00 14.14
CA ASN A 5 11.43 -12.96 13.05
C ASN A 5 10.81 -11.59 12.76
N SER A 6 11.26 -10.94 11.71
CA SER A 6 10.43 -10.02 10.93
C SER A 6 10.97 -9.95 9.52
N ILE A 7 10.97 -11.11 8.85
CA ILE A 7 10.74 -11.17 7.41
C ILE A 7 9.47 -10.34 7.20
N VAL A 8 9.61 -9.12 6.71
CA VAL A 8 8.46 -8.38 6.20
C VAL A 8 7.93 -9.22 5.07
N ASP A 9 6.84 -9.89 5.36
CA ASP A 9 6.22 -10.93 4.56
C ASP A 9 6.00 -10.47 3.11
N LEU A 10 7.01 -10.68 2.26
CA LEU A 10 6.91 -10.49 0.82
C LEU A 10 5.90 -11.48 0.22
N SER A 11 5.50 -12.52 0.98
CA SER A 11 4.58 -13.56 0.54
C SER A 11 3.09 -13.20 0.71
N THR A 12 2.72 -12.05 1.32
CA THR A 12 1.31 -11.62 1.45
C THR A 12 1.01 -10.16 1.10
N ILE A 13 1.61 -9.65 0.02
CA ILE A 13 1.15 -8.37 -0.55
C ILE A 13 -0.28 -8.56 -1.07
N SER A 14 -1.19 -7.71 -0.62
CA SER A 14 -2.57 -7.65 -1.13
C SER A 14 -2.78 -6.37 -1.91
N PHE A 15 -3.69 -6.42 -2.88
CA PHE A 15 -3.99 -5.30 -3.77
C PHE A 15 -5.39 -4.77 -3.47
N HIS A 16 -5.49 -3.45 -3.27
CA HIS A 16 -6.72 -2.78 -2.87
C HIS A 16 -7.18 -1.81 -3.95
N SER A 17 -8.45 -1.90 -4.35
CA SER A 17 -9.02 -0.99 -5.34
C SER A 17 -9.22 0.39 -4.75
N PHE A 18 -9.27 1.38 -5.62
CA PHE A 18 -9.73 2.71 -5.24
C PHE A 18 -11.13 2.64 -4.61
N PRO A 19 -11.37 3.39 -3.53
CA PRO A 19 -12.64 3.39 -2.82
C PRO A 19 -13.77 3.94 -3.71
N VAL A 20 -15.00 3.51 -3.42
CA VAL A 20 -16.21 4.03 -4.08
C VAL A 20 -16.50 5.47 -3.66
N ASP A 21 -16.15 5.81 -2.42
CA ASP A 21 -16.25 7.17 -1.88
C ASP A 21 -15.36 8.14 -2.66
N ALA A 22 -15.96 9.19 -3.22
CA ALA A 22 -15.26 10.15 -4.07
C ALA A 22 -14.23 10.98 -3.31
N SER A 23 -14.49 11.32 -2.05
CA SER A 23 -13.59 12.13 -1.21
C SER A 23 -12.35 11.34 -0.84
N VAL A 24 -12.52 10.09 -0.39
CA VAL A 24 -11.40 9.19 -0.08
C VAL A 24 -10.61 8.87 -1.35
N ARG A 25 -11.28 8.69 -2.49
CA ARG A 25 -10.63 8.47 -3.79
C ARG A 25 -9.78 9.68 -4.20
N ALA A 26 -10.30 10.88 -4.04
CA ALA A 26 -9.56 12.11 -4.33
C ALA A 26 -8.29 12.19 -3.49
N GLU A 27 -8.36 11.86 -2.21
CA GLU A 27 -7.18 11.85 -1.34
C GLU A 27 -6.18 10.76 -1.75
N TRP A 28 -6.63 9.58 -2.18
CA TRP A 28 -5.72 8.58 -2.76
C TRP A 28 -4.98 9.12 -3.99
N MET A 29 -5.69 9.81 -4.90
CA MET A 29 -5.07 10.39 -6.10
C MET A 29 -4.00 11.44 -5.74
N VAL A 30 -4.32 12.34 -4.80
CA VAL A 30 -3.36 13.34 -4.29
C VAL A 30 -2.15 12.66 -3.65
N ARG A 31 -2.36 11.61 -2.86
CA ARG A 31 -1.29 10.91 -2.16
C ARG A 31 -0.40 10.13 -3.09
N VAL A 32 -0.95 9.51 -4.15
CA VAL A 32 -0.20 8.79 -5.18
C VAL A 32 0.70 9.73 -5.99
N ARG A 33 0.43 11.05 -6.01
CA ARG A 33 1.27 12.10 -6.61
C ARG A 33 1.73 11.78 -8.03
N ARG A 34 0.83 11.21 -8.84
CA ARG A 34 1.11 10.90 -10.24
C ARG A 34 0.40 11.90 -11.14
N GLU A 35 1.19 12.65 -11.90
CA GLU A 35 0.69 13.53 -12.95
C GLU A 35 -0.05 12.70 -14.02
N ASP A 36 -1.15 13.24 -14.53
CA ASP A 36 -2.00 12.64 -15.57
C ASP A 36 -2.56 11.24 -15.28
N PHE A 37 -2.67 10.87 -14.00
CA PHE A 37 -3.21 9.57 -13.62
C PHE A 37 -4.71 9.62 -13.30
N THR A 38 -5.50 8.88 -14.09
CA THR A 38 -6.91 8.63 -13.79
C THR A 38 -7.10 7.17 -13.33
N PRO A 39 -7.56 6.92 -12.10
CA PRO A 39 -7.78 5.56 -11.63
C PRO A 39 -8.90 4.88 -12.43
N SER A 40 -8.53 3.78 -13.08
CA SER A 40 -9.43 2.85 -13.76
C SER A 40 -10.05 1.85 -12.76
N LYS A 41 -10.96 0.99 -13.23
CA LYS A 41 -11.51 -0.10 -12.39
C LYS A 41 -10.45 -1.15 -11.99
N THR A 42 -9.40 -1.30 -12.80
CA THR A 42 -8.31 -2.24 -12.52
C THR A 42 -7.37 -1.67 -11.49
N SER A 43 -7.18 -0.34 -11.49
CA SER A 43 -6.28 0.42 -10.62
C SER A 43 -6.27 -0.07 -9.16
N ARG A 44 -5.13 -0.61 -8.73
CA ARG A 44 -4.88 -1.04 -7.34
C ARG A 44 -3.72 -0.30 -6.65
N VAL A 45 -3.78 -0.28 -5.33
CA VAL A 45 -2.67 0.11 -4.44
C VAL A 45 -2.28 -1.08 -3.57
N CYS A 46 -0.98 -1.33 -3.43
CA CYS A 46 -0.49 -2.44 -2.62
C CYS A 46 -0.66 -2.17 -1.11
N SER A 47 -0.86 -3.23 -0.33
CA SER A 47 -1.08 -3.16 1.12
C SER A 47 0.06 -2.50 1.91
N ARG A 48 1.27 -2.40 1.33
CA ARG A 48 2.43 -1.76 1.97
C ARG A 48 2.30 -0.24 2.10
N HIS A 49 1.44 0.38 1.29
CA HIS A 49 1.21 1.83 1.35
C HIS A 49 0.26 2.23 2.48
N PHE A 50 -0.34 1.25 3.18
CA PHE A 50 -1.28 1.45 4.27
C PHE A 50 -0.66 1.02 5.60
N GLN A 51 -1.05 1.68 6.68
CA GLN A 51 -0.63 1.31 8.01
C GLN A 51 -1.33 0.02 8.44
N LYS A 52 -0.71 -0.75 9.34
CA LYS A 52 -1.34 -1.97 9.90
C LYS A 52 -2.71 -1.66 10.53
N GLY A 53 -2.86 -0.46 11.10
CA GLY A 53 -4.11 0.02 11.69
C GLY A 53 -5.22 0.35 10.69
N ASP A 54 -4.91 0.50 9.40
CA ASP A 54 -5.89 0.83 8.35
C ASP A 54 -6.68 -0.40 7.88
N PHE A 55 -6.28 -1.59 8.30
CA PHE A 55 -6.94 -2.83 7.93
C PHE A 55 -8.04 -3.21 8.92
N VAL A 56 -9.14 -3.73 8.38
CA VAL A 56 -10.20 -4.33 9.19
C VAL A 56 -9.67 -5.65 9.75
N ASN A 57 -9.68 -5.78 11.07
CA ASN A 57 -9.38 -7.05 11.72
C ASN A 57 -10.56 -7.99 11.52
N ASN A 58 -10.44 -8.94 10.58
CA ASN A 58 -11.49 -9.89 10.25
C ASN A 58 -10.88 -11.28 10.03
N PRO A 59 -10.68 -12.05 11.12
CA PRO A 59 -10.00 -13.34 11.04
C PRO A 59 -10.71 -14.28 10.05
N GLY A 60 -9.93 -14.95 9.21
CA GLY A 60 -10.44 -15.90 8.21
C GLY A 60 -11.06 -15.28 6.96
N LYS A 61 -11.06 -13.95 6.80
CA LYS A 61 -11.53 -13.28 5.57
C LYS A 61 -10.39 -12.57 4.84
N LEU A 62 -10.64 -12.25 3.57
CA LEU A 62 -9.74 -11.42 2.78
C LEU A 62 -9.47 -10.09 3.50
N ARG A 63 -8.19 -9.71 3.52
CA ARG A 63 -7.72 -8.45 4.10
C ARG A 63 -8.40 -7.28 3.40
N LYS A 64 -9.09 -6.44 4.16
CA LYS A 64 -9.82 -5.26 3.65
C LYS A 64 -9.38 -4.01 4.39
N LEU A 65 -9.44 -2.88 3.69
CA LEU A 65 -9.21 -1.56 4.28
C LEU A 65 -10.45 -1.09 5.04
N LYS A 66 -10.23 -0.35 6.12
CA LYS A 66 -11.27 0.39 6.83
C LYS A 66 -11.85 1.48 5.92
N LYS A 67 -13.09 1.90 6.20
CA LYS A 67 -13.67 3.07 5.53
C LYS A 67 -12.80 4.30 5.82
N GLY A 68 -12.46 5.05 4.78
CA GLY A 68 -11.60 6.24 4.91
C GLY A 68 -10.11 5.95 5.08
N ALA A 69 -9.65 4.70 4.93
CA ALA A 69 -8.22 4.41 4.94
C ALA A 69 -7.51 5.11 3.77
N ILE A 70 -6.39 5.78 4.04
CA ILE A 70 -5.62 6.55 3.06
C ILE A 70 -4.20 5.99 2.98
N PRO A 71 -3.65 5.74 1.77
CA PRO A 71 -2.26 5.36 1.66
C PRO A 71 -1.38 6.53 2.09
N THR A 72 -0.48 6.27 3.03
CA THR A 72 0.40 7.29 3.63
C THR A 72 1.87 6.89 3.55
N LEU A 73 2.15 5.61 3.34
CA LEU A 73 3.50 5.06 3.36
C LEU A 73 4.08 5.04 1.95
N PHE A 74 4.68 6.17 1.57
CA PHE A 74 5.34 6.36 0.28
C PHE A 74 6.78 6.84 0.47
N SER A 75 7.65 6.53 -0.49
CA SER A 75 9.08 6.88 -0.44
C SER A 75 9.33 8.39 -0.42
N TRP A 76 8.41 9.20 -0.96
CA TRP A 76 8.52 10.67 -0.98
C TRP A 76 8.03 11.38 0.29
N ASN A 77 7.52 10.66 1.29
CA ASN A 77 7.11 11.25 2.57
C ASN A 77 8.03 10.80 3.71
N ASP A 78 9.32 10.60 3.39
CA ASP A 78 10.38 10.14 4.30
C ASP A 78 10.06 8.84 5.05
N PHE A 79 9.12 8.04 4.54
CA PHE A 79 8.90 6.70 5.05
C PHE A 79 10.08 5.81 4.64
N GLN A 80 11.08 5.75 5.51
CA GLN A 80 12.20 4.83 5.45
C GLN A 80 11.68 3.43 5.77
N ILE A 81 11.47 2.60 4.74
CA ILE A 81 11.52 1.16 4.94
C ILE A 81 12.94 0.89 5.48
N PRO A 82 13.11 0.25 6.67
CA PRO A 82 14.44 0.06 7.25
C PRO A 82 15.37 -0.57 6.21
N SER A 83 16.46 0.14 5.95
CA SER A 83 17.33 0.05 4.77
C SER A 83 18.29 -1.14 4.78
N SER A 84 17.95 -2.25 5.47
CA SER A 84 18.79 -3.47 5.45
C SER A 84 18.50 -4.40 4.27
N ASP A 85 17.46 -4.15 3.47
CA ASP A 85 17.14 -4.97 2.28
C ASP A 85 17.25 -4.15 0.99
N CYS A 86 18.46 -3.66 0.72
CA CYS A 86 18.78 -3.02 -0.55
C CYS A 86 18.90 -4.06 -1.68
N ARG A 87 18.00 -3.94 -2.67
CA ARG A 87 18.28 -3.70 -4.11
C ARG A 87 17.49 -4.56 -5.13
N ALA A 88 16.65 -5.51 -4.70
CA ALA A 88 15.97 -6.40 -5.66
C ALA A 88 14.55 -5.99 -6.09
N LEU A 89 13.88 -5.04 -5.42
CA LEU A 89 12.48 -4.68 -5.75
C LEU A 89 12.21 -3.20 -6.09
N TYR A 90 13.23 -2.33 -6.01
CA TYR A 90 13.06 -0.91 -6.35
C TYR A 90 12.87 -0.66 -7.86
N LEU A 91 13.17 -1.67 -8.70
CA LEU A 91 12.94 -1.65 -10.14
C LEU A 91 11.82 -2.60 -10.61
N SER A 92 11.20 -3.37 -9.70
CA SER A 92 10.19 -4.39 -10.03
C SER A 92 8.85 -4.23 -9.30
N CYS A 93 8.65 -3.12 -8.56
CA CYS A 93 7.35 -2.47 -8.57
C CYS A 93 7.47 -1.17 -9.35
N PRO A 94 7.53 -1.23 -10.70
CA PRO A 94 7.15 -0.07 -11.45
C PRO A 94 5.72 0.27 -11.01
N LEU A 95 5.38 1.54 -11.08
CA LEU A 95 4.04 2.08 -10.95
C LEU A 95 3.11 1.57 -12.11
N THR A 96 3.22 0.29 -12.48
CA THR A 96 2.61 -0.39 -13.63
C THR A 96 1.62 -1.48 -13.23
N TRP A 97 1.31 -1.66 -11.95
CA TRP A 97 0.14 -2.44 -11.56
C TRP A 97 -0.80 -1.61 -10.71
N LEU A 98 -1.27 -0.55 -11.39
CA LEU A 98 -2.65 -0.15 -11.34
C LEU A 98 -3.47 -1.17 -12.13
#